data_AF-A0A7W0NBB4-F1
#
_entry.id   AF-A0A7W0NBB4-F1
#
_cell.length_a   1.000
_cell.length_b   1.000
_cell.length_c   1.000
_cell.angle_alpha   90.00
_cell.angle_beta   90.00
_cell.angle_gamma   90.00
#
_symmetry.space_group_name_H-M   'P 1'
#
loop_
_entity.id
_entity.type
_entity.pdbx_description
1 polymer ?
#
loop_
_entity_poly.entity_id
_entity_poly.type
_entity_poly.pdbx_seq_one_letter_code
_entity_poly.pdbx_strand_id
1 'polypeptide(L)'
;MPRRFSVFRLSLALLFCLSLPLSVAAQATPEPARGLPVSLPQLQGMDTALLAEADRVIQAELPDVTGLVVVRRGAIVFERAYGAFAPDEAAKIRSVTKSVISALVGIAIADGVL
;
A
#
# COMPACT_ATOMS: atom_id res chain seq x y z
N MET A 1 56.22 22.96 -35.70
CA MET A 1 55.07 22.96 -36.63
C MET A 1 55.15 21.71 -37.50
N PRO A 2 54.07 20.99 -37.89
CA PRO A 2 52.62 21.23 -37.73
C PRO A 2 51.93 20.12 -36.87
N ARG A 3 50.99 20.39 -35.96
CA ARG A 3 49.53 20.57 -36.14
C ARG A 3 48.86 19.65 -37.18
N ARG A 4 48.15 18.60 -36.74
CA ARG A 4 46.86 18.14 -37.30
C ARG A 4 45.97 17.55 -36.21
N PHE A 5 44.69 17.92 -36.27
CA PHE A 5 43.65 17.79 -35.25
C PHE A 5 42.83 16.50 -35.42
N SER A 6 42.42 15.95 -34.28
CA SER A 6 41.10 15.39 -33.94
C SER A 6 40.20 14.89 -35.08
N VAL A 7 40.19 13.57 -35.29
CA VAL A 7 39.00 12.78 -35.67
C VAL A 7 39.34 11.37 -35.17
N PHE A 8 38.77 10.85 -34.07
CA PHE A 8 37.69 9.87 -34.16
C PHE A 8 37.11 9.61 -32.77
N ARG A 9 36.51 10.65 -32.16
CA ARG A 9 35.50 10.47 -31.11
C ARG A 9 34.22 9.98 -31.79
N LEU A 10 34.08 8.70 -32.10
CA LEU A 10 32.80 8.17 -32.63
C LEU A 10 32.57 6.66 -32.48
N SER A 11 33.19 5.99 -31.51
CA SER A 11 32.99 4.52 -31.35
C SER A 11 32.86 4.01 -29.93
N LEU A 12 32.78 4.88 -28.91
CA LEU A 12 32.57 4.45 -27.52
C LEU A 12 31.33 5.07 -26.85
N ALA A 13 30.44 5.69 -27.63
CA ALA A 13 29.15 6.18 -27.13
C ALA A 13 27.99 5.19 -27.36
N LEU A 14 28.23 4.04 -28.02
CA LEU A 14 27.20 3.02 -28.28
C LEU A 14 27.25 1.82 -27.32
N LEU A 15 28.24 1.73 -26.44
CA LEU A 15 28.37 0.64 -25.45
C LEU A 15 27.89 1.01 -24.04
N PHE A 16 27.35 2.23 -23.86
CA PHE A 16 26.82 2.69 -22.57
C PHE A 16 25.28 2.75 -22.52
N CYS A 17 24.59 2.17 -23.53
CA CYS A 17 23.12 2.12 -23.59
C CYS A 17 22.52 0.74 -23.23
N LEU A 18 23.34 -0.23 -22.81
CA LEU A 18 22.86 -1.60 -22.52
C LEU A 18 22.97 -2.02 -21.05
N SER A 19 23.01 -1.07 -20.13
CA SER A 19 22.92 -1.32 -18.70
C SER A 19 21.86 -0.45 -18.04
N LEU A 20 20.69 -0.37 -18.66
CA LEU A 20 19.48 -0.05 -17.92
C LEU A 20 19.17 -1.29 -17.07
N PRO A 21 19.25 -1.23 -15.73
CA PRO A 21 18.60 -2.25 -14.93
C PRO A 21 17.14 -2.22 -15.37
N LEU A 22 16.68 -3.37 -15.88
CA LEU A 22 15.28 -3.63 -16.13
C LEU A 22 14.54 -3.16 -14.88
N SER A 23 13.76 -2.08 -15.02
CA SER A 23 12.92 -1.58 -13.95
C SER A 23 12.00 -2.74 -13.61
N VAL A 24 12.36 -3.50 -12.56
CA VAL A 24 11.47 -4.44 -11.91
C VAL A 24 10.32 -3.54 -11.52
N ALA A 25 9.22 -3.68 -12.26
CA ALA A 25 7.95 -3.05 -11.94
C ALA A 25 7.84 -3.12 -10.43
N ALA A 26 7.84 -1.94 -9.79
CA ALA A 26 7.68 -1.82 -8.36
C ALA A 26 6.44 -2.63 -8.01
N GLN A 27 6.65 -3.88 -7.59
CA GLN A 27 5.63 -4.63 -6.90
C GLN A 27 5.55 -3.86 -5.60
N ALA A 28 4.64 -2.89 -5.56
CA ALA A 28 4.17 -2.32 -4.34
C ALA A 28 3.58 -3.50 -3.58
N THR A 29 4.42 -4.20 -2.81
CA THR A 29 3.96 -4.88 -1.62
C THR A 29 3.14 -3.82 -0.89
N PRO A 30 1.86 -4.07 -0.59
CA PRO A 30 1.10 -3.13 0.22
C PRO A 30 1.90 -2.94 1.51
N GLU A 31 2.49 -1.76 1.66
CA GLU A 31 3.09 -1.32 2.91
C GLU A 31 2.01 -1.56 3.97
N PRO A 32 2.31 -2.33 5.03
CA PRO A 32 1.30 -2.68 6.01
C PRO A 32 0.66 -1.40 6.50
N ALA A 33 -0.67 -1.34 6.47
CA ALA A 33 -1.44 -0.13 6.71
C ALA A 33 -0.84 0.69 7.88
N ARG A 34 -0.02 1.70 7.52
CA ARG A 34 0.48 2.74 8.42
C ARG A 34 1.14 2.23 9.72
N GLY A 35 2.11 1.30 9.61
CA GLY A 35 3.07 1.04 10.69
C GLY A 35 2.64 0.03 11.76
N LEU A 36 1.57 -0.74 11.52
CA LEU A 36 1.26 -1.91 12.34
C LEU A 36 2.13 -3.12 11.90
N PRO A 37 2.67 -3.92 12.84
CA PRO A 37 3.33 -5.17 12.49
C PRO A 37 2.33 -6.14 11.83
N VAL A 38 2.82 -6.98 10.92
CA VAL A 38 2.03 -8.05 10.30
C VAL A 38 2.32 -9.36 11.04
N SER A 39 1.28 -10.15 11.29
CA SER A 39 1.41 -11.48 11.89
C SER A 39 0.55 -12.48 11.15
N LEU A 40 0.96 -13.75 11.17
CA LEU A 40 0.11 -14.83 10.67
C LEU A 40 -1.16 -14.95 11.53
N PRO A 41 -2.33 -15.22 10.92
CA PRO A 41 -3.57 -15.44 11.66
C PRO A 41 -3.44 -16.50 12.76
N GLN A 42 -2.77 -17.62 12.48
CA GLN A 42 -2.64 -18.74 13.43
C GLN A 42 -1.79 -18.37 14.65
N LEU A 43 -0.72 -17.61 14.46
CA LEU A 43 0.07 -17.06 15.57
C LEU A 43 -0.76 -16.09 16.40
N GLN A 44 -1.70 -15.40 15.74
CA GLN A 44 -2.69 -14.60 16.41
C GLN A 44 -3.92 -15.39 16.84
N GLY A 45 -3.94 -16.73 16.84
CA GLY A 45 -5.07 -17.55 17.30
C GLY A 45 -6.39 -17.29 16.55
N MET A 46 -6.29 -17.00 15.26
CA MET A 46 -7.41 -16.82 14.33
C MET A 46 -7.55 -18.05 13.43
N ASP A 47 -8.78 -18.43 13.13
CA ASP A 47 -9.09 -19.49 12.18
C ASP A 47 -8.91 -18.97 10.74
N THR A 48 -7.99 -19.58 10.00
CA THR A 48 -7.75 -19.21 8.60
C THR A 48 -8.84 -19.65 7.64
N ALA A 49 -9.60 -20.70 7.97
CA ALA A 49 -10.71 -21.14 7.12
C ALA A 49 -11.82 -20.07 7.12
N LEU A 50 -12.11 -19.46 8.27
CA LEU A 50 -13.08 -18.36 8.36
C LEU A 50 -12.62 -17.10 7.60
N LEU A 51 -11.33 -16.78 7.66
CA LEU A 51 -10.78 -15.64 6.90
C LEU A 51 -10.82 -15.90 5.38
N ALA A 52 -10.53 -17.12 4.95
CA ALA A 52 -10.65 -17.51 3.55
C ALA A 52 -12.11 -17.50 3.07
N GLU A 53 -13.04 -17.91 3.93
CA GLU A 53 -14.47 -17.86 3.63
C GLU A 53 -14.97 -16.41 3.51
N ALA A 54 -14.54 -15.51 4.41
CA ALA A 54 -14.85 -14.08 4.30
C ALA A 54 -14.32 -13.49 2.99
N ASP A 55 -13.09 -13.84 2.60
CA ASP A 55 -12.48 -13.44 1.33
C ASP A 55 -13.35 -13.88 0.13
N ARG A 56 -13.77 -15.15 0.15
CA ARG A 56 -14.61 -15.74 -0.89
C ARG A 56 -15.98 -15.07 -0.99
N VAL A 57 -16.65 -14.85 0.14
CA VAL A 57 -17.97 -14.19 0.19
C VAL A 57 -17.88 -12.76 -0.31
N ILE A 58 -16.86 -11.99 0.10
CA ILE A 58 -16.68 -10.62 -0.38
C ILE A 58 -16.54 -10.59 -1.90
N GLN A 59 -15.68 -11.44 -2.46
CA GLN A 59 -15.46 -11.49 -3.91
C GLN A 59 -16.70 -11.93 -4.69
N ALA A 60 -17.52 -12.83 -4.13
CA ALA A 60 -18.68 -13.40 -4.82
C ALA A 60 -19.95 -12.54 -4.69
N GLU A 61 -20.15 -11.89 -3.54
CA GLU A 61 -21.45 -11.35 -3.15
C GLU A 61 -21.43 -9.85 -2.84
N LEU A 62 -20.26 -9.23 -2.64
CA LEU A 62 -20.13 -7.85 -2.17
C LEU A 62 -19.31 -6.97 -3.14
N PRO A 63 -19.83 -6.67 -4.34
CA PRO A 63 -19.09 -5.95 -5.38
C PRO A 63 -18.69 -4.51 -5.01
N ASP A 64 -19.38 -3.91 -4.03
CA ASP A 64 -19.10 -2.54 -3.56
C ASP A 64 -18.05 -2.49 -2.43
N VAL A 65 -17.60 -3.64 -1.91
CA VAL A 65 -16.54 -3.69 -0.90
C VAL A 65 -15.19 -3.54 -1.59
N THR A 66 -14.37 -2.62 -1.09
CA THR A 66 -13.09 -2.23 -1.70
C THR A 66 -11.87 -2.81 -0.98
N GLY A 67 -12.07 -3.32 0.24
CA GLY A 67 -11.01 -3.94 1.02
C GLY A 67 -11.52 -4.51 2.34
N LEU A 68 -10.76 -5.46 2.89
CA LEU A 68 -10.92 -6.01 4.23
C LEU A 68 -9.57 -5.99 4.93
N VAL A 69 -9.52 -5.37 6.11
CA VAL A 69 -8.36 -5.39 7.02
C VAL A 69 -8.82 -5.92 8.37
N VAL A 70 -8.12 -6.93 8.88
CA VAL A 70 -8.34 -7.50 10.21
C VAL A 70 -7.10 -7.27 11.06
N VAL A 71 -7.28 -6.58 12.18
CA VAL A 71 -6.22 -6.32 13.17
C VAL A 71 -6.55 -7.06 14.45
N ARG A 72 -5.60 -7.84 14.98
CA ARG A 72 -5.73 -8.51 16.28
C ARG A 72 -4.46 -8.33 17.09
N ARG A 73 -4.63 -7.93 18.37
CA ARG A 73 -3.51 -7.67 19.31
C ARG A 73 -2.45 -6.73 18.73
N GLY A 74 -2.90 -5.68 18.05
CA GLY A 74 -2.02 -4.67 17.45
C GLY A 74 -1.26 -5.12 16.21
N ALA A 75 -1.57 -6.29 15.64
CA ALA A 75 -0.97 -6.75 14.39
C ALA A 75 -2.04 -6.93 13.29
N ILE A 76 -1.70 -6.56 12.06
CA ILE A 76 -2.50 -6.92 10.88
C ILE A 76 -2.36 -8.42 10.69
N VAL A 77 -3.48 -9.13 10.69
CA VAL A 77 -3.52 -10.60 10.50
C VAL A 77 -4.05 -10.99 9.13
N PHE A 78 -4.84 -10.12 8.52
CA PHE A 78 -5.42 -10.35 7.21
C PHE A 78 -5.67 -9.01 6.54
N GLU A 79 -5.27 -8.88 5.29
CA GLU A 79 -5.50 -7.69 4.47
C GLU A 79 -5.73 -8.10 3.02
N ARG A 80 -6.81 -7.61 2.43
CA ARG A 80 -7.17 -7.80 1.02
C ARG A 80 -7.75 -6.50 0.48
N ALA A 81 -7.30 -6.12 -0.71
CA ALA A 81 -7.96 -5.11 -1.52
C ALA A 81 -8.85 -5.80 -2.56
N TYR A 82 -9.99 -5.20 -2.86
CA TYR A 82 -10.97 -5.72 -3.80
C TYR A 82 -11.30 -4.65 -4.84
N GLY A 83 -11.54 -5.08 -6.08
CA GLY A 83 -11.79 -4.17 -7.19
C GLY A 83 -10.54 -3.42 -7.67
N ALA A 84 -10.76 -2.43 -8.54
CA ALA A 84 -9.71 -1.61 -9.13
C ALA A 84 -9.69 -0.22 -8.47
N PHE A 85 -9.19 -0.14 -7.25
CA PHE A 85 -8.92 1.13 -6.58
C PHE A 85 -7.46 1.48 -6.72
N ALA A 86 -7.17 2.70 -7.16
CA ALA A 86 -5.80 3.20 -7.13
C ALA A 86 -5.37 3.44 -5.67
N PRO A 87 -4.13 3.10 -5.27
CA PRO A 87 -3.66 3.29 -3.89
C PRO A 87 -3.78 4.73 -3.34
N ASP A 88 -3.84 5.72 -4.23
CA ASP A 88 -3.95 7.15 -3.96
C ASP A 88 -5.37 7.72 -4.17
N GLU A 89 -6.35 6.87 -4.47
CA GLU A 89 -7.73 7.29 -4.67
C GLU A 89 -8.46 7.53 -3.34
N ALA A 90 -9.13 8.69 -3.24
CA ALA A 90 -9.91 9.03 -2.05
C ALA A 90 -11.18 8.16 -1.93
N ALA A 91 -11.29 7.40 -0.85
CA ALA A 91 -12.48 6.61 -0.55
C ALA A 91 -13.61 7.46 0.07
N LYS A 92 -14.86 7.23 -0.38
CA LYS A 92 -16.05 7.82 0.26
C LYS A 92 -16.42 7.06 1.54
N ILE A 93 -15.92 7.52 2.69
CA ILE A 93 -16.09 6.84 3.99
C ILE A 93 -17.38 7.20 4.76
N ARG A 94 -18.20 8.12 4.23
CA ARG A 94 -19.53 8.52 4.77
C ARG A 94 -19.49 8.80 6.28
N SER A 95 -20.26 8.07 7.09
CA SER A 95 -20.41 8.34 8.52
C SER A 95 -19.16 8.05 9.36
N VAL A 96 -18.12 7.41 8.82
CA VAL A 96 -16.82 7.25 9.51
C VAL A 96 -16.24 8.61 9.91
N THR A 97 -16.51 9.68 9.15
CA THR A 97 -16.11 11.05 9.50
C THR A 97 -16.58 11.46 10.90
N LYS A 98 -17.74 10.97 11.37
CA LYS A 98 -18.25 11.32 12.70
C LYS A 98 -17.35 10.82 13.82
N SER A 99 -16.78 9.62 13.68
CA SER A 99 -15.83 9.07 14.65
C SER A 99 -14.56 9.91 14.71
N VAL A 100 -14.06 10.36 13.56
CA VAL A 100 -12.89 11.25 13.49
C VAL A 100 -13.18 12.59 14.18
N ILE A 101 -14.31 13.23 13.85
CA ILE A 101 -14.70 14.49 14.48
C ILE A 101 -14.94 14.31 15.98
N SER A 102 -15.60 13.24 16.40
CA SER A 102 -15.84 12.95 17.82
C SER A 102 -14.54 12.77 18.59
N ALA A 103 -13.53 12.09 18.02
CA ALA A 103 -12.23 11.94 18.63
C ALA A 103 -11.51 13.29 18.76
N LEU A 104 -11.53 14.12 17.71
CA LEU A 104 -10.95 15.46 17.72
C LEU A 104 -11.61 16.37 18.76
N VAL A 105 -12.94 16.32 18.89
CA VAL A 105 -13.67 17.05 19.93
C VAL A 105 -13.25 16.57 21.32
N GLY A 106 -13.12 15.25 21.54
CA GLY A 106 -12.63 14.69 22.79
C GLY A 106 -11.23 15.17 23.15
N ILE A 107 -10.33 15.26 22.17
CA ILE A 107 -8.96 15.81 22.34
C ILE A 107 -9.04 17.29 22.75
N ALA A 108 -9.82 18.10 22.04
CA ALA A 108 -9.95 19.52 22.35
C ALA A 108 -10.53 19.79 23.75
N ILE A 109 -11.46 18.95 24.23
CA ILE A 109 -11.94 19.01 25.62
C ILE A 109 -10.81 18.66 26.59
N ALA A 110 -10.05 17.59 26.32
CA ALA A 110 -8.93 17.19 27.17
C ALA A 110 -7.83 18.26 27.25
N ASP A 111 -7.61 19.00 26.16
CA ASP A 111 -6.67 20.11 26.08
C ASP A 111 -7.22 21.42 26.68
N GLY A 112 -8.49 21.47 27.07
CA GLY A 112 -9.15 22.64 27.65
C GLY A 112 -9.38 23.80 26.68
N VAL A 113 -9.44 23.50 25.37
CA VAL A 113 -9.64 24.50 24.30
C VAL A 113 -11.08 24.56 23.79
N LEU A 114 -11.99 23.81 24.40
CA LEU A 114 -13.43 23.71 24.09
C LEU A 114 -14.28 23.86 25.35
#